data_AF-A0AB35NI89-F1
#
_entry.id   AF-A0AB35NI89-F1
#
_cell.length_a   1.000
_cell.length_b   1.000
_cell.length_c   1.000
_cell.angle_alpha   90.00
_cell.angle_beta   90.00
_cell.angle_gamma   90.00
#
_symmetry.space_group_name_H-M   'P 1'
#
loop_
_entity.id
_entity.type
_entity.pdbx_description
1 polymer ?
#
loop_
_entity_poly.entity_id
_entity_poly.type
_entity_poly.pdbx_seq_one_letter_code
_entity_poly.pdbx_strand_id
1 'polypeptide(L)'
;MRMKVLALMLPLFGFSSVLSAATVITEQNISRLEAVLPQLAKIEQDSPAELKRLRLQPHCNWPQHVSELQAKESGKEYVAQMQKILAAHQLTPAVFLELTAKGAWPVLQSMQPMLNLSQQSLPFLPQAQRDQVEKTLAQTSHMQKVIQPCLTSEDLAALQQHQQRFINLAVSMPGLAI
;
A
#
# COMPACT_ATOMS: atom_id res chain seq x y z
N MET A 1 -54.96 -32.68 6.01
CA MET A 1 -53.95 -32.52 4.94
C MET A 1 -53.41 -31.09 5.02
N ARG A 2 -52.09 -30.92 5.20
CA ARG A 2 -51.25 -29.67 5.17
C ARG A 2 -51.40 -28.69 6.37
N MET A 3 -50.52 -28.73 7.40
CA MET A 3 -49.19 -28.06 7.56
C MET A 3 -49.23 -26.54 7.35
N LYS A 4 -49.18 -25.73 8.42
CA LYS A 4 -47.98 -25.09 9.05
C LYS A 4 -47.22 -24.16 8.09
N VAL A 5 -47.16 -22.85 8.40
CA VAL A 5 -45.87 -22.13 8.51
C VAL A 5 -46.03 -20.99 9.53
N LEU A 6 -45.28 -21.12 10.63
CA LEU A 6 -44.99 -20.09 11.61
C LEU A 6 -43.88 -19.22 10.98
N ALA A 7 -44.15 -17.96 10.66
CA ALA A 7 -43.13 -17.05 10.14
C ALA A 7 -42.32 -16.50 11.32
N LEU A 8 -41.16 -17.11 11.55
CA LEU A 8 -40.17 -16.67 12.52
C LEU A 8 -39.50 -15.39 12.00
N MET A 9 -39.76 -14.26 12.67
CA MET A 9 -39.00 -13.02 12.48
C MET A 9 -37.56 -13.25 12.96
N LEU A 10 -36.61 -13.31 12.04
CA LEU A 10 -35.19 -13.20 12.36
C LEU A 10 -34.81 -11.71 12.51
N PRO A 11 -34.12 -11.30 13.58
CA PRO A 11 -33.51 -9.99 13.63
C PRO A 11 -32.30 -9.96 12.69
N LEU A 12 -32.30 -9.00 11.76
CA LEU A 12 -31.14 -8.58 10.99
C LEU A 12 -30.07 -8.07 11.95
N PHE A 13 -29.11 -8.92 12.30
CA PHE A 13 -27.85 -8.47 12.87
C PHE A 13 -27.11 -7.69 11.78
N GLY A 14 -27.22 -6.37 11.84
CA GLY A 14 -26.36 -5.45 11.12
C GLY A 14 -24.94 -5.61 11.64
N PHE A 15 -24.14 -6.41 10.96
CA PHE A 15 -22.69 -6.37 11.12
C PHE A 15 -22.21 -5.05 10.52
N SER A 16 -22.04 -4.04 11.37
CA SER A 16 -21.15 -2.92 11.07
C SER A 16 -19.73 -3.49 10.99
N SER A 17 -19.33 -3.89 9.79
CA SER A 17 -17.95 -4.28 9.50
C SER A 17 -17.06 -3.06 9.69
N VAL A 18 -16.40 -2.99 10.85
CA VAL A 18 -15.21 -2.17 11.00
C VAL A 18 -14.20 -2.72 9.99
N LEU A 19 -14.03 -1.99 8.88
CA LEU A 19 -13.10 -2.32 7.80
C LEU A 19 -11.67 -2.09 8.30
N SER A 20 -11.18 -3.01 9.12
CA SER A 20 -9.77 -3.15 9.46
C SER A 20 -9.00 -3.67 8.25
N ALA A 21 -7.72 -3.31 8.17
CA ALA A 21 -6.76 -3.84 7.21
C ALA A 21 -6.92 -5.37 7.10
N ALA A 22 -7.24 -5.87 5.89
CA ALA A 22 -7.72 -7.24 5.71
C ALA A 22 -6.59 -8.28 5.79
N THR A 23 -5.33 -7.86 5.63
CA THR A 23 -4.19 -8.77 5.51
C THR A 23 -3.09 -8.44 6.51
N VAL A 24 -2.73 -9.39 7.38
CA VAL A 24 -1.53 -9.29 8.22
C VAL A 24 -0.28 -9.65 7.42
N ILE A 25 0.83 -8.95 7.65
CA ILE A 25 2.13 -9.31 7.08
C ILE A 25 2.60 -10.66 7.63
N THR A 26 2.91 -11.58 6.72
CA THR A 26 3.43 -12.91 7.04
C THR A 26 4.60 -13.26 6.13
N GLU A 27 5.41 -14.23 6.55
CA GLU A 27 6.50 -14.80 5.74
C GLU A 27 6.07 -15.21 4.33
N GLN A 28 4.91 -15.88 4.23
CA GLN A 28 4.38 -16.31 2.95
C GLN A 28 4.06 -15.13 2.03
N ASN A 29 3.43 -14.08 2.57
CA ASN A 29 3.03 -12.92 1.78
C ASN A 29 4.24 -12.05 1.40
N ILE A 30 5.27 -11.97 2.25
CA ILE A 30 6.55 -11.32 1.90
C ILE A 30 7.22 -12.08 0.75
N SER A 31 7.29 -13.41 0.84
CA SER A 31 7.92 -14.23 -0.20
C SER A 31 7.19 -14.10 -1.55
N ARG A 32 5.85 -14.00 -1.53
CA ARG A 32 5.04 -13.71 -2.73
C ARG A 32 5.35 -12.33 -3.31
N LEU A 33 5.51 -11.30 -2.47
CA LEU A 33 5.93 -9.97 -2.93
C LEU A 33 7.31 -10.01 -3.59
N GLU A 34 8.29 -10.66 -2.96
CA GLU A 34 9.65 -10.81 -3.49
C GLU A 34 9.67 -11.48 -4.87
N ALA A 35 8.79 -12.46 -5.10
CA ALA A 35 8.69 -13.16 -6.37
C ALA A 35 7.98 -12.33 -7.47
N VAL A 36 7.03 -11.47 -7.09
CA VAL A 36 6.20 -10.67 -7.99
C VAL A 36 6.90 -9.39 -8.45
N LEU A 37 7.53 -8.65 -7.53
CA LEU A 37 8.06 -7.31 -7.81
C LEU A 37 9.01 -7.26 -9.02
N PRO A 38 9.97 -8.20 -9.20
CA PRO A 38 10.84 -8.19 -10.38
C PRO A 38 10.09 -8.44 -11.71
N GLN A 39 8.96 -9.14 -11.69
CA GLN A 39 8.16 -9.38 -12.89
C GLN A 39 7.31 -8.15 -13.24
N LEU A 40 6.77 -7.47 -12.23
CA LEU A 40 6.05 -6.21 -12.42
C LEU A 40 6.98 -5.09 -12.91
N ALA A 41 8.22 -5.03 -12.40
CA ALA A 41 9.22 -4.06 -12.86
C ALA A 41 9.55 -4.20 -14.36
N LYS A 42 9.49 -5.42 -14.92
CA LYS A 42 9.69 -5.64 -16.36
C LYS A 42 8.57 -5.03 -17.19
N ILE A 43 7.32 -5.16 -16.74
CA ILE A 43 6.17 -4.47 -17.39
C ILE A 43 6.34 -2.96 -17.28
N GLU A 44 6.80 -2.44 -16.13
CA GLU A 44 7.02 -1.00 -15.95
C GLU A 44 8.11 -0.46 -16.90
N GLN A 45 9.18 -1.20 -17.16
CA GLN A 45 10.20 -0.82 -18.16
C GLN A 45 9.59 -0.63 -19.57
N ASP A 46 8.55 -1.39 -19.89
CA ASP A 46 7.82 -1.30 -21.15
C ASP A 46 6.70 -0.23 -21.13
N SER A 47 6.37 0.36 -19.97
CA SER A 47 5.28 1.36 -19.79
C SER A 47 5.55 2.40 -18.67
N PRO A 48 6.70 3.11 -18.68
CA PRO A 48 7.26 3.75 -17.49
C PRO A 48 6.56 5.03 -16.99
N ALA A 49 5.59 5.58 -17.71
CA ALA A 49 5.00 6.90 -17.39
C ALA A 49 3.74 6.85 -16.52
N GLU A 50 3.02 5.73 -16.50
CA GLU A 50 1.63 5.72 -16.02
C GLU A 50 1.49 5.23 -14.57
N LEU A 51 2.36 4.32 -14.12
CA LEU A 51 2.30 3.75 -12.76
C LEU A 51 2.93 4.64 -11.67
N LYS A 52 3.82 5.57 -12.03
CA LYS A 52 4.47 6.52 -11.09
C LYS A 52 3.50 7.49 -10.41
N ARG A 53 2.21 7.47 -10.78
CA ARG A 53 1.17 8.38 -10.29
C ARG A 53 0.17 7.73 -9.32
N LEU A 54 0.46 6.53 -8.82
CA LEU A 54 -0.28 5.90 -7.74
C LEU A 54 -0.19 6.74 -6.45
N ARG A 55 -1.09 7.72 -6.33
CA ARG A 55 -1.33 8.43 -5.07
C ARG A 55 -2.13 7.51 -4.16
N LEU A 56 -1.47 7.00 -3.11
CA LEU A 56 -2.15 6.28 -2.04
C LEU A 56 -3.22 7.18 -1.43
N GLN A 57 -4.46 6.70 -1.41
CA GLN A 57 -5.57 7.40 -0.76
C GLN A 57 -5.50 7.19 0.77
N PRO A 58 -5.98 8.15 1.58
CA PRO A 58 -5.92 8.11 3.05
C PRO A 58 -6.99 7.18 3.65
N HIS A 59 -7.00 5.90 3.28
CA HIS A 59 -7.88 4.91 3.91
C HIS A 59 -7.36 3.47 3.73
N CYS A 60 -7.59 2.63 4.74
CA CYS A 60 -7.21 1.21 4.71
C CYS A 60 -8.18 0.32 3.91
N ASN A 61 -9.13 0.93 3.18
CA ASN A 61 -10.04 0.23 2.27
C ASN A 61 -9.36 -0.04 0.92
N TRP A 62 -8.46 -1.03 0.90
CA TRP A 62 -7.71 -1.43 -0.29
C TRP A 62 -8.58 -1.95 -1.43
N PRO A 63 -9.66 -2.73 -1.20
CA PRO A 63 -10.57 -3.14 -2.27
C PRO A 63 -11.20 -1.95 -3.01
N GLN A 64 -11.63 -0.93 -2.27
CA GLN A 64 -12.14 0.30 -2.87
C GLN A 64 -11.05 1.03 -3.65
N HIS A 65 -9.83 1.13 -3.10
CA HIS A 65 -8.72 1.78 -3.78
C HIS A 65 -8.40 1.11 -5.13
N VAL A 66 -8.36 -0.22 -5.16
CA VAL A 66 -8.19 -0.99 -6.40
C VAL A 66 -9.30 -0.70 -7.40
N SER A 67 -10.55 -0.70 -6.96
CA SER A 67 -11.70 -0.45 -7.83
C SER A 67 -11.61 0.93 -8.50
N GLU A 68 -11.26 1.95 -7.73
CA GLU A 68 -11.07 3.32 -8.23
C GLU A 68 -9.90 3.42 -9.22
N LEU A 69 -8.78 2.74 -8.94
CA LEU A 69 -7.63 2.70 -9.84
C LEU A 69 -7.97 1.97 -11.14
N GLN A 70 -8.63 0.82 -11.07
CA GLN A 70 -9.04 0.05 -12.23
C GLN A 70 -10.04 0.82 -13.10
N ALA A 71 -10.94 1.59 -12.49
CA ALA A 71 -11.86 2.45 -13.23
C ALA A 71 -11.12 3.54 -14.03
N LYS A 72 -10.05 4.12 -13.46
CA LYS A 72 -9.22 5.15 -14.12
C LYS A 72 -8.34 4.57 -15.23
N GLU A 73 -7.84 3.34 -15.04
CA GLU A 73 -6.89 2.68 -15.91
C GLU A 73 -7.56 1.60 -16.80
N SER A 74 -8.89 1.65 -16.93
CA SER A 74 -9.67 0.67 -17.67
C SER A 74 -9.24 0.59 -19.14
N GLY A 75 -9.17 -0.64 -19.66
CA GLY A 75 -8.80 -0.91 -21.05
C GLY A 75 -7.29 -0.89 -21.32
N LYS A 76 -6.45 -0.61 -20.33
CA LYS A 76 -4.99 -0.62 -20.50
C LYS A 76 -4.42 -2.03 -20.34
N GLU A 77 -3.60 -2.44 -21.30
CA GLU A 77 -3.04 -3.79 -21.37
C GLU A 77 -2.19 -4.13 -20.14
N TYR A 78 -1.42 -3.17 -19.62
CA TYR A 78 -0.58 -3.38 -18.44
C TYR A 78 -1.40 -3.81 -17.20
N VAL A 79 -2.65 -3.33 -17.06
CA VAL A 79 -3.51 -3.67 -15.92
C VAL A 79 -3.87 -5.16 -15.97
N ALA A 80 -4.16 -5.68 -17.16
CA ALA A 80 -4.45 -7.11 -17.36
C ALA A 80 -3.20 -7.98 -17.13
N GLN A 81 -2.03 -7.53 -17.60
CA GLN A 81 -0.77 -8.25 -17.39
C GLN A 81 -0.37 -8.27 -15.90
N MET A 82 -0.51 -7.15 -15.19
CA MET A 82 -0.29 -7.07 -13.74
C MET A 82 -1.21 -8.06 -13.01
N GLN A 83 -2.52 -8.07 -13.30
CA GLN A 83 -3.46 -9.00 -12.66
C GLN A 83 -3.08 -10.47 -12.90
N LYS A 84 -2.63 -10.82 -14.11
CA LYS A 84 -2.17 -12.17 -14.44
C LYS A 84 -0.95 -12.58 -13.62
N ILE A 85 0.04 -11.69 -13.49
CA ILE A 85 1.22 -11.94 -12.66
C ILE A 85 0.81 -12.12 -11.20
N LEU A 86 0.01 -11.21 -10.65
CA LEU A 86 -0.44 -11.30 -9.25
C LEU A 86 -1.18 -12.63 -8.99
N ALA A 87 -2.09 -13.01 -9.88
CA ALA A 87 -2.84 -14.26 -9.77
C ALA A 87 -1.93 -15.51 -9.80
N ALA A 88 -0.88 -15.51 -10.64
CA ALA A 88 0.09 -16.61 -10.71
C ALA A 88 0.84 -16.83 -9.37
N HIS A 89 0.96 -15.77 -8.55
CA HIS A 89 1.58 -15.81 -7.22
C HIS A 89 0.57 -15.81 -6.08
N GLN A 90 -0.71 -16.10 -6.37
CA GLN A 90 -1.79 -16.15 -5.37
C GLN A 90 -1.99 -14.81 -4.63
N LEU A 91 -1.70 -13.68 -5.29
CA LEU A 91 -1.99 -12.35 -4.81
C LEU A 91 -3.19 -11.76 -5.55
N THR A 92 -4.06 -11.09 -4.81
CA THR A 92 -5.06 -10.20 -5.41
C THR A 92 -4.49 -8.78 -5.49
N PRO A 93 -5.00 -7.91 -6.39
CA PRO A 93 -4.55 -6.52 -6.45
C PRO A 93 -4.70 -5.76 -5.12
N ALA A 94 -5.76 -6.05 -4.36
CA ALA A 94 -6.00 -5.38 -3.08
C ALA A 94 -4.96 -5.80 -2.03
N VAL A 95 -4.67 -7.10 -1.94
CA VAL A 95 -3.63 -7.63 -1.06
C VAL A 95 -2.25 -7.10 -1.47
N PHE A 96 -1.96 -7.04 -2.77
CA PHE A 96 -0.70 -6.49 -3.26
C PHE A 96 -0.52 -5.02 -2.87
N LEU A 97 -1.52 -4.16 -3.09
CA LEU A 97 -1.47 -2.75 -2.69
C LEU A 97 -1.36 -2.59 -1.18
N GLU A 98 -2.10 -3.39 -0.41
CA GLU A 98 -2.00 -3.39 1.05
C GLU A 98 -0.58 -3.73 1.52
N LEU A 99 -0.02 -4.84 1.05
CA LEU A 99 1.30 -5.32 1.49
C LEU A 99 2.43 -4.38 1.04
N THR A 100 2.34 -3.78 -0.14
CA THR A 100 3.34 -2.80 -0.60
C THR A 100 3.24 -1.49 0.18
N ALA A 101 2.04 -0.99 0.47
CA ALA A 101 1.84 0.18 1.32
C ALA A 101 2.37 -0.05 2.74
N LYS A 102 2.05 -1.18 3.36
CA LYS A 102 2.59 -1.53 4.69
C LYS A 102 4.10 -1.76 4.65
N GLY A 103 4.61 -2.43 3.61
CA GLY A 103 6.02 -2.72 3.40
C GLY A 103 6.90 -1.49 3.17
N ALA A 104 6.30 -0.35 2.80
CA ALA A 104 6.99 0.94 2.74
C ALA A 104 7.34 1.52 4.12
N TRP A 105 6.63 1.10 5.18
CA TRP A 105 6.76 1.68 6.50
C TRP A 105 8.18 1.66 7.08
N PRO A 106 8.95 0.57 6.98
CA PRO A 106 10.34 0.55 7.47
C PRO A 106 11.24 1.58 6.79
N VAL A 107 11.01 1.85 5.50
CA VAL A 107 11.76 2.87 4.76
C VAL A 107 11.38 4.26 5.24
N LEU A 108 10.08 4.55 5.36
CA LEU A 108 9.58 5.81 5.90
C LEU A 108 10.12 6.07 7.32
N GLN A 109 10.23 5.03 8.15
CA GLN A 109 10.83 5.11 9.47
C GLN A 109 12.35 5.35 9.42
N SER A 110 13.08 4.67 8.54
CA SER A 110 14.53 4.86 8.40
C SER A 110 14.92 6.27 7.95
N MET A 111 14.01 6.96 7.25
CA MET A 111 14.22 8.34 6.80
C MET A 111 13.99 9.37 7.92
N GLN A 112 13.30 9.00 9.01
CA GLN A 112 12.90 9.94 10.07
C GLN A 112 14.06 10.80 10.63
N PRO A 113 15.26 10.26 10.88
CA PRO A 113 16.38 11.07 11.35
C PRO A 113 16.77 12.15 10.32
N MET A 114 16.81 11.80 9.04
CA MET A 114 17.12 12.73 7.96
C MET A 114 16.02 13.78 7.76
N LEU A 115 14.75 13.39 7.90
CA LEU A 115 13.62 14.33 7.85
C LEU A 115 13.69 15.34 9.00
N ASN A 116 13.98 14.88 10.22
CA ASN A 116 14.12 15.76 11.40
C ASN A 116 15.26 16.76 11.20
N LEU A 117 16.42 16.30 10.70
CA LEU A 117 17.55 17.18 10.38
C LEU A 117 17.20 18.18 9.28
N SER A 118 16.51 17.74 8.23
CA SER A 118 16.05 18.59 7.13
C SER A 118 15.10 19.67 7.62
N GLN A 119 14.20 19.32 8.54
CA GLN A 119 13.26 20.28 9.12
C GLN A 119 13.95 21.32 10.02
N GLN A 120 14.99 20.91 10.76
CA GLN A 120 15.80 21.83 11.56
C GLN A 120 16.70 22.73 10.69
N SER A 121 17.10 22.26 9.51
CA SER A 121 17.96 23.03 8.60
C SER A 121 17.20 24.00 7.72
N LEU A 122 15.86 23.85 7.57
CA LEU A 122 15.01 24.72 6.76
C LEU A 122 15.32 26.22 6.89
N PRO A 123 15.45 26.81 8.10
CA PRO A 123 15.70 28.25 8.24
C PRO A 123 17.00 28.74 7.59
N PHE A 124 17.97 27.83 7.43
CA PHE A 124 19.30 28.12 6.92
C PHE A 124 19.46 27.85 5.42
N LEU A 125 18.43 27.32 4.76
CA LEU A 125 18.47 27.03 3.33
C LEU A 125 18.05 28.25 2.48
N PRO A 126 18.65 28.43 1.30
CA PRO A 126 18.15 29.31 0.25
C PRO A 126 16.70 28.99 -0.14
N GLN A 127 15.90 29.99 -0.53
CA GLN A 127 14.46 29.84 -0.77
C GLN A 127 14.11 28.68 -1.73
N ALA A 128 14.80 28.58 -2.87
CA ALA A 128 14.54 27.51 -3.84
C ALA A 128 14.78 26.11 -3.27
N GLN A 129 15.73 25.97 -2.34
CA GLN A 129 16.01 24.69 -1.66
C GLN A 129 15.01 24.44 -0.52
N ARG A 130 14.59 25.49 0.19
CA ARG A 130 13.52 25.40 1.20
C ARG A 130 12.24 24.84 0.58
N ASP A 131 11.76 25.42 -0.51
CA ASP A 131 10.50 25.00 -1.15
C ASP A 131 10.53 23.51 -1.53
N GLN A 132 11.67 23.04 -2.05
CA GLN A 132 11.86 21.64 -2.41
C GLN A 132 11.89 20.73 -1.16
N VAL A 133 12.64 21.12 -0.12
CA VAL A 133 12.73 20.34 1.12
C VAL A 133 11.38 20.29 1.84
N GLU A 134 10.65 21.40 1.90
CA GLU A 134 9.29 21.47 2.47
C GLU A 134 8.33 20.55 1.74
N LYS A 135 8.38 20.53 0.40
CA LYS A 135 7.57 19.61 -0.40
C LYS A 135 7.88 18.15 -0.10
N THR A 136 9.16 17.79 -0.01
CA THR A 136 9.58 16.42 0.34
C THR A 136 9.14 16.06 1.76
N LEU A 137 9.33 16.95 2.74
CA LEU A 137 8.89 16.76 4.12
C LEU A 137 7.37 16.55 4.20
N ALA A 138 6.59 17.38 3.50
CA ALA A 138 5.14 17.28 3.46
C ALA A 138 4.68 15.97 2.81
N GLN A 139 5.31 15.55 1.72
CA GLN A 139 5.00 14.29 1.04
C GLN A 139 5.28 13.08 1.94
N THR A 140 6.46 13.02 2.57
CA THR A 140 6.82 11.91 3.45
C THR A 140 5.95 11.86 4.70
N SER A 141 5.67 13.02 5.31
CA SER A 141 4.74 13.11 6.46
C SER A 141 3.34 12.66 6.08
N HIS A 142 2.86 13.02 4.89
CA HIS A 142 1.58 12.57 4.38
C HIS A 142 1.54 11.04 4.24
N MET A 143 2.56 10.43 3.62
CA MET A 143 2.63 8.97 3.48
C MET A 143 2.62 8.26 4.85
N GLN A 144 3.36 8.77 5.83
CA GLN A 144 3.33 8.23 7.19
C GLN A 144 1.93 8.29 7.80
N LYS A 145 1.24 9.44 7.70
CA LYS A 145 -0.13 9.61 8.20
C LYS A 145 -1.15 8.71 7.52
N VAL A 146 -0.93 8.36 6.25
CA VAL A 146 -1.80 7.47 5.48
C VAL A 146 -1.57 6.00 5.84
N ILE A 147 -0.31 5.58 5.95
CA ILE A 147 0.05 4.17 6.13
C ILE A 147 -0.06 3.73 7.58
N GLN A 148 0.38 4.57 8.54
CA GLN A 148 0.40 4.23 9.97
C GLN A 148 -0.94 3.67 10.51
N PRO A 149 -2.11 4.28 10.24
CA PRO A 149 -3.38 3.75 10.76
C PRO A 149 -3.78 2.40 10.16
N CYS A 150 -3.12 1.97 9.09
CA CYS A 150 -3.36 0.66 8.46
C CYS A 150 -2.48 -0.45 9.01
N LEU A 151 -1.56 -0.14 9.94
CA LEU A 151 -0.66 -1.10 10.56
C LEU A 151 -1.26 -1.63 11.86
N THR A 152 -1.46 -2.94 11.92
CA THR A 152 -1.79 -3.64 13.17
C THR A 152 -0.54 -3.85 14.03
N SER A 153 -0.71 -4.27 15.29
CA SER A 153 0.40 -4.70 16.15
C SER A 153 1.23 -5.82 15.53
N GLU A 154 0.55 -6.77 14.89
CA GLU A 154 1.13 -7.91 14.20
C GLU A 154 1.93 -7.46 12.98
N ASP A 155 1.41 -6.50 12.21
CA ASP A 155 2.15 -5.89 11.10
C ASP A 155 3.42 -5.21 11.61
N LEU A 156 3.35 -4.44 12.69
CA LEU A 156 4.51 -3.75 13.26
C LEU A 156 5.59 -4.75 13.72
N ALA A 157 5.19 -5.84 14.38
CA ALA A 157 6.11 -6.90 14.79
C ALA A 157 6.76 -7.58 13.57
N ALA A 158 5.98 -7.93 12.55
CA ALA A 158 6.48 -8.55 11.33
C ALA A 158 7.40 -7.63 10.53
N LEU A 159 7.07 -6.33 10.44
CA LEU A 159 7.90 -5.31 9.79
C LEU A 159 9.24 -5.14 10.50
N GLN A 160 9.26 -5.19 11.83
CA GLN A 160 10.50 -5.13 12.61
C GLN A 160 11.33 -6.40 12.40
N GLN A 161 10.70 -7.58 12.44
CA GLN A 161 11.38 -8.86 12.20
C GLN A 161 12.00 -8.94 10.80
N HIS A 162 11.33 -8.38 9.79
CA HIS A 162 11.73 -8.46 8.38
C HIS A 162 12.26 -7.14 7.81
N GLN A 163 12.70 -6.23 8.68
CA GLN A 163 13.07 -4.85 8.31
C GLN A 163 14.01 -4.80 7.11
N GLN A 164 15.10 -5.58 7.13
CA GLN A 164 16.09 -5.56 6.05
C GLN A 164 15.52 -6.05 4.72
N ARG A 165 14.60 -7.03 4.73
CA ARG A 165 13.95 -7.53 3.52
C ARG A 165 13.10 -6.43 2.90
N PHE A 166 12.30 -5.74 3.71
CA PHE A 166 11.48 -4.62 3.23
C PHE A 166 12.31 -3.44 2.73
N ILE A 167 13.43 -3.11 3.38
CA ILE A 167 14.37 -2.09 2.90
C ILE A 167 14.91 -2.47 1.51
N ASN A 168 15.32 -3.74 1.32
CA ASN A 168 15.81 -4.22 0.03
C ASN A 168 14.71 -4.22 -1.05
N LEU A 169 13.47 -4.55 -0.67
CA LEU A 169 12.32 -4.56 -1.57
C LEU A 169 11.88 -3.17 -1.99
N ALA A 170 12.10 -2.15 -1.16
CA ALA A 170 11.59 -0.80 -1.39
C ALA A 170 12.08 -0.17 -2.71
N VAL A 171 13.28 -0.55 -3.18
CA VAL A 171 13.81 -0.12 -4.49
C VAL A 171 12.93 -0.58 -5.66
N SER A 172 12.18 -1.68 -5.46
CA SER A 172 11.31 -2.29 -6.46
C SER A 172 9.81 -2.07 -6.18
N MET A 173 9.45 -1.39 -5.08
CA MET A 173 8.04 -1.15 -4.75
C MET A 173 7.50 0.09 -5.47
N PRO A 174 6.32 -0.01 -6.11
CA PRO A 174 5.70 1.12 -6.78
C PRO A 174 5.29 2.21 -5.76
N GLY A 175 5.51 3.48 -6.11
CA GLY A 175 5.14 4.62 -5.27
C GLY A 175 6.17 5.04 -4.21
N LEU A 176 7.32 4.35 -4.10
CA LEU A 176 8.44 4.73 -3.21
C LEU A 176 9.62 5.38 -3.92
N ALA A 177 9.57 5.48 -5.26
CA ALA A 177 10.54 6.28 -6.00
C ALA A 177 10.31 7.78 -5.70
N ILE A 178 11.22 8.35 -4.90
CA ILE A 178 11.30 9.79 -4.60
C ILE A 178 11.90 10.52 -5.80
#